data_AF-A0A2E0FE16-F1
#
_entry.id   AF-A0A2E0FE16-F1
#
_cell.length_a   1.000
_cell.length_b   1.000
_cell.length_c   1.000
_cell.angle_alpha   90.00
_cell.angle_beta   90.00
_cell.angle_gamma   90.00
#
_symmetry.space_group_name_H-M   'P 1'
#
loop_
_entity.id
_entity.type
_entity.pdbx_description
1 polymer ?
#
loop_
_entity_poly.entity_id
_entity_poly.type
_entity_poly.pdbx_seq_one_letter_code
_entity_poly.pdbx_strand_id
1 'polypeptide(L)'
;MHLVEQYALSCGVKIDTPHIETSYFPIASKKYITLHASNRVQSKTYDYYNDVMDLVHPYLKENDIDVIQIGSKDEQRVGRCIHHQGQTTIKQAAYIIQNSLLHFGTDSFSTHVASGFNKKIISLYSTLYKECCGPYWGDESDHVLLEPDRSKSKASFSDNEYPKTINTIL
;
A
#
# COMPACT_ATOMS: atom_id res chain seq x y z
N MET A 1 13.40 -0.20 -16.06
CA MET A 1 14.44 -0.31 -15.02
C MET A 1 13.80 0.08 -13.71
N HIS A 2 13.84 -0.82 -12.75
CA HIS A 2 13.22 -0.65 -11.45
C HIS A 2 14.01 0.37 -10.61
N LEU A 3 13.33 1.08 -9.71
CA LEU A 3 13.96 2.12 -8.90
C LEU A 3 15.12 1.59 -8.04
N VAL A 4 14.97 0.39 -7.48
CA VAL A 4 16.03 -0.29 -6.70
C VAL A 4 17.25 -0.64 -7.57
N GLU A 5 17.03 -1.07 -8.81
CA GLU A 5 18.12 -1.34 -9.77
C GLU A 5 18.87 -0.05 -10.11
N GLN A 6 18.13 1.03 -10.35
CA GLN A 6 18.72 2.34 -10.63
C GLN A 6 19.57 2.84 -9.47
N TYR A 7 19.11 2.68 -8.23
CA TYR A 7 19.89 3.06 -7.04
C TYR A 7 21.15 2.20 -6.90
N ALA A 8 21.04 0.88 -7.04
CA ALA A 8 22.19 -0.02 -6.95
C ALA A 8 23.25 0.29 -8.00
N LEU A 9 22.82 0.52 -9.26
CA LEU A 9 23.71 0.91 -10.34
C LEU A 9 24.39 2.26 -10.07
N SER A 10 23.61 3.26 -9.64
CA SER A 10 24.12 4.62 -9.39
C SER A 10 25.08 4.67 -8.20
N CYS A 11 24.86 3.84 -7.19
CA CYS A 11 25.69 3.76 -5.99
C CYS A 11 26.84 2.76 -6.10
N GLY A 12 26.90 1.93 -7.15
CA GLY A 12 27.91 0.89 -7.31
C GLY A 12 27.81 -0.22 -6.26
N VAL A 13 26.60 -0.53 -5.78
CA VAL A 13 26.35 -1.54 -4.73
C VAL A 13 25.49 -2.69 -5.26
N LYS A 14 25.50 -3.81 -4.56
CA LYS A 14 24.60 -4.93 -4.84
C LYS A 14 23.26 -4.70 -4.15
N ILE A 15 22.19 -5.18 -4.79
CA ILE A 15 20.86 -5.22 -4.17
C ILE A 15 20.82 -6.39 -3.20
N ASP A 16 20.28 -6.16 -2.01
CA ASP A 16 20.05 -7.18 -0.99
C ASP A 16 18.69 -6.93 -0.31
N THR A 17 18.22 -7.88 0.49
CA THR A 17 16.96 -7.79 1.24
C THR A 17 17.08 -6.78 2.38
N PRO A 18 16.08 -5.89 2.58
CA PRO A 18 16.18 -4.84 3.59
C PRO A 18 16.01 -5.41 5.00
N HIS A 19 16.83 -4.94 5.94
CA HIS A 19 16.54 -5.06 7.37
C HIS A 19 15.62 -3.90 7.79
N ILE A 20 14.40 -4.22 8.23
CA ILE A 20 13.42 -3.22 8.68
C ILE A 20 13.23 -3.35 10.20
N GLU A 21 13.75 -2.37 10.94
CA GLU A 21 13.60 -2.28 12.38
C GLU A 21 12.15 -1.91 12.76
N THR A 22 11.50 -2.72 13.60
CA THR A 22 10.14 -2.47 14.09
C THR A 22 10.12 -2.03 15.55
N SER A 23 9.02 -1.41 15.98
CA SER A 23 8.79 -1.04 17.39
C SER A 23 7.37 -1.39 17.76
N TYR A 24 7.20 -2.03 18.92
CA TYR A 24 5.90 -2.53 19.36
C TYR A 24 4.82 -1.43 19.34
N PHE A 25 3.63 -1.82 18.86
CA PHE A 25 2.41 -1.02 18.95
C PHE A 25 1.24 -1.95 19.32
N PRO A 26 0.45 -1.63 20.36
CA PRO A 26 -0.62 -2.50 20.82
C PRO A 26 -1.79 -2.52 19.82
N ILE A 27 -2.07 -3.69 19.24
CA ILE A 27 -3.24 -3.96 18.40
C ILE A 27 -4.12 -4.97 19.13
N ALA A 28 -5.40 -4.64 19.33
CA ALA A 28 -6.35 -5.52 20.01
C ALA A 28 -6.79 -6.71 19.14
N SER A 29 -6.82 -6.50 17.82
CA SER A 29 -7.21 -7.49 16.81
C SER A 29 -6.19 -8.62 16.73
N LYS A 30 -6.65 -9.87 16.84
CA LYS A 30 -5.79 -11.06 16.74
C LYS A 30 -5.41 -11.40 15.31
N LYS A 31 -6.28 -11.09 14.36
CA LYS A 31 -6.14 -11.41 12.94
C LYS A 31 -6.61 -10.20 12.14
N TYR A 32 -5.73 -9.63 11.33
CA TYR A 32 -6.03 -8.40 10.63
C TYR A 32 -5.25 -8.24 9.32
N ILE A 33 -5.79 -7.40 8.45
CA ILE A 33 -5.10 -6.83 7.28
C ILE A 33 -4.90 -5.33 7.51
N THR A 34 -3.99 -4.73 6.74
CA THR A 34 -3.67 -3.30 6.88
C THR A 34 -4.06 -2.52 5.64
N LEU A 35 -4.63 -1.34 5.83
CA LEU A 35 -4.96 -0.37 4.78
C LEU A 35 -4.13 0.90 4.95
N HIS A 36 -3.47 1.34 3.87
CA HIS A 36 -2.96 2.71 3.77
C HIS A 36 -3.58 3.43 2.57
N ALA A 37 -4.65 4.16 2.86
CA ALA A 37 -5.38 5.00 1.90
C ALA A 37 -4.85 6.44 1.96
N SER A 38 -3.64 6.67 1.44
CA SER A 38 -3.02 8.00 1.49
C SER A 38 -3.77 8.98 0.58
N ASN A 39 -3.91 10.22 1.05
CA ASN A 39 -4.50 11.33 0.29
C ASN A 39 -3.50 12.49 0.06
N ARG A 40 -2.20 12.24 0.26
CA ARG A 40 -1.15 13.28 0.14
C ARG A 40 -0.95 13.78 -1.28
N VAL A 41 -1.14 12.92 -2.27
CA VAL A 41 -0.97 13.25 -3.70
C VAL A 41 -2.30 13.00 -4.40
N GLN A 42 -2.85 14.03 -5.05
CA GLN A 42 -4.20 14.00 -5.63
C GLN A 42 -4.35 12.88 -6.66
N SER A 43 -3.37 12.71 -7.53
CA SER A 43 -3.39 11.68 -8.59
C SER A 43 -3.21 10.26 -8.06
N LYS A 44 -2.66 10.09 -6.84
CA LYS A 44 -2.56 8.80 -6.13
C LYS A 44 -3.73 8.54 -5.18
N THR A 45 -4.67 9.47 -5.04
CA THR A 45 -5.80 9.31 -4.12
C THR A 45 -6.94 8.56 -4.81
N TYR A 46 -7.14 7.29 -4.42
CA TYR A 46 -8.26 6.48 -4.91
C TYR A 46 -9.54 6.82 -4.15
N ASP A 47 -10.59 7.21 -4.87
CA ASP A 47 -11.80 7.77 -4.26
C ASP A 47 -12.77 6.69 -3.75
N TYR A 48 -12.64 5.44 -4.20
CA TYR A 48 -13.62 4.37 -3.96
C TYR A 48 -13.24 3.40 -2.84
N TYR A 49 -12.32 3.77 -1.94
CA TYR A 49 -11.96 2.89 -0.81
C TYR A 49 -13.15 2.53 0.06
N ASN A 50 -14.12 3.43 0.26
CA ASN A 50 -15.34 3.11 1.00
C ASN A 50 -16.14 2.04 0.26
N ASP A 51 -16.36 2.16 -1.04
CA ASP A 51 -17.11 1.17 -1.82
C ASP A 51 -16.43 -0.20 -1.82
N VAL A 52 -15.10 -0.22 -1.93
CA VAL A 52 -14.29 -1.45 -1.78
C VAL A 52 -14.52 -2.06 -0.40
N MET A 53 -14.43 -1.27 0.66
CA MET A 53 -14.64 -1.74 2.03
C MET A 53 -16.08 -2.22 2.26
N ASP A 54 -17.08 -1.58 1.67
CA ASP A 54 -18.48 -2.02 1.70
C ASP A 54 -18.65 -3.42 1.10
N LEU A 55 -17.94 -3.69 -0.01
CA LEU A 55 -17.98 -4.97 -0.71
C LEU A 55 -17.23 -6.09 0.03
N VAL A 56 -16.02 -5.83 0.54
CA VAL A 56 -15.16 -6.88 1.10
C VAL A 56 -15.42 -7.16 2.59
N HIS A 57 -15.94 -6.17 3.34
CA HIS A 57 -16.09 -6.29 4.78
C HIS A 57 -16.97 -7.46 5.25
N PRO A 58 -18.08 -7.85 4.59
CA PRO A 58 -18.85 -9.03 5.00
C PRO A 58 -18.00 -10.31 5.07
N TYR A 59 -17.15 -10.53 4.07
CA TYR A 59 -16.26 -11.69 4.00
C TYR A 59 -15.15 -11.63 5.06
N LEU A 60 -14.58 -10.44 5.29
CA LEU A 60 -13.58 -10.24 6.33
C LEU A 60 -14.16 -10.50 7.72
N LYS A 61 -15.36 -9.99 7.98
CA LYS A 61 -16.09 -10.17 9.24
C LYS A 61 -16.45 -11.63 9.49
N GLU A 62 -16.92 -12.36 8.48
CA GLU A 62 -17.20 -13.80 8.58
C GLU A 62 -15.96 -14.61 8.97
N ASN A 63 -14.77 -14.14 8.59
CA ASN A 63 -13.48 -14.78 8.84
C ASN A 63 -12.72 -14.24 10.06
N ASP A 64 -13.37 -13.41 10.88
CA ASP A 64 -12.79 -12.73 12.05
C ASP A 64 -11.50 -11.96 11.70
N ILE A 65 -11.56 -11.19 10.60
CA ILE A 65 -10.44 -10.37 10.11
C ILE A 65 -10.80 -8.90 10.23
N ASP A 66 -10.07 -8.19 11.08
CA ASP A 66 -10.18 -6.73 11.18
C ASP A 66 -9.34 -6.03 10.09
N VAL A 67 -9.73 -4.79 9.76
CA VAL A 67 -8.93 -3.91 8.89
C VAL A 67 -8.35 -2.78 9.71
N ILE A 68 -7.03 -2.73 9.80
CA ILE A 68 -6.30 -1.67 10.50
C ILE A 68 -5.87 -0.61 9.50
N GLN A 69 -6.46 0.59 9.59
CA GLN A 69 -6.03 1.71 8.78
C GLN A 69 -4.86 2.43 9.46
N ILE A 70 -3.72 2.46 8.76
CA ILE A 70 -2.52 3.21 9.15
C ILE A 70 -2.37 4.44 8.27
N GLY A 71 -1.58 5.43 8.72
CA GLY A 71 -1.43 6.66 7.97
C GLY A 71 -1.02 7.87 8.79
N SER A 72 -1.01 9.01 8.12
CA SER A 72 -0.78 10.33 8.74
C SER A 72 -2.06 10.88 9.36
N LYS A 73 -1.94 11.74 10.39
CA LYS A 73 -3.07 12.24 11.18
C LYS A 73 -4.22 12.83 10.34
N ASP A 74 -3.90 13.49 9.23
CA ASP A 74 -4.88 14.20 8.38
C ASP A 74 -5.40 13.35 7.19
N GLU A 75 -5.01 12.07 7.12
CA GLU A 75 -5.51 11.15 6.11
C GLU A 75 -6.95 10.73 6.41
N GLN A 76 -7.78 10.68 5.36
CA GLN A 76 -9.20 10.39 5.50
C GLN A 76 -9.44 9.01 6.10
N ARG A 77 -10.48 8.91 6.94
CA ARG A 77 -10.93 7.65 7.51
C ARG A 77 -11.77 6.89 6.49
N VAL A 78 -11.37 5.65 6.21
CA VAL A 78 -12.14 4.73 5.39
C VAL A 78 -13.07 3.91 6.29
N GLY A 79 -14.34 3.79 5.92
CA GLY A 79 -15.33 3.04 6.69
C GLY A 79 -14.90 1.60 6.95
N ARG A 80 -15.46 0.99 8.01
CA ARG A 80 -15.23 -0.42 8.40
C ARG A 80 -13.78 -0.77 8.75
N CYS A 81 -12.99 0.24 9.11
CA CYS A 81 -11.61 0.09 9.59
C CYS A 81 -11.48 0.49 11.07
N ILE A 82 -10.51 -0.09 11.76
CA ILE A 82 -9.97 0.41 13.03
C ILE A 82 -8.88 1.43 12.69
N HIS A 83 -8.98 2.62 13.27
CA HIS A 83 -8.19 3.78 12.85
C HIS A 83 -6.99 4.05 13.76
N HIS A 84 -5.78 3.93 13.20
CA HIS A 84 -4.52 4.28 13.86
C HIS A 84 -3.72 5.37 13.13
N GLN A 85 -4.33 6.06 12.17
CA GLN A 85 -3.69 7.20 11.49
C GLN A 85 -3.26 8.28 12.50
N GLY A 86 -2.02 8.73 12.38
CA GLY A 86 -1.43 9.72 13.28
C GLY A 86 -1.12 9.22 14.69
N GLN A 87 -1.32 7.93 14.99
CA GLN A 87 -1.05 7.34 16.31
C GLN A 87 0.26 6.54 16.35
N THR A 88 0.86 6.26 15.20
CA THR A 88 2.05 5.42 15.07
C THR A 88 3.24 6.22 14.56
N THR A 89 4.43 5.93 15.09
CA THR A 89 5.69 6.22 14.38
C THR A 89 5.86 5.31 13.16
N ILE A 90 6.81 5.61 12.28
CA ILE A 90 7.15 4.76 11.12
C ILE A 90 7.51 3.33 11.55
N LYS A 91 8.31 3.17 12.61
CA LYS A 91 8.70 1.84 13.15
C LYS A 91 7.51 1.07 13.73
N GLN A 92 6.54 1.77 14.29
CA GLN A 92 5.30 1.18 14.80
C GLN A 92 4.34 0.80 13.67
N ALA A 93 4.21 1.62 12.63
CA ALA A 93 3.47 1.25 11.43
C ALA A 93 4.07 -0.01 10.78
N ALA A 94 5.40 -0.09 10.71
CA ALA A 94 6.11 -1.28 10.22
C ALA A 94 5.83 -2.51 11.10
N TYR A 95 5.77 -2.37 12.43
CA TYR A 95 5.35 -3.46 13.33
C TYR A 95 3.94 -3.96 13.02
N ILE A 96 2.99 -3.04 12.81
CA ILE A 96 1.60 -3.40 12.46
C ILE A 96 1.57 -4.16 11.12
N ILE A 97 2.29 -3.69 10.10
CA ILE A 97 2.37 -4.35 8.79
C ILE A 97 3.01 -5.74 8.92
N GLN A 98 4.13 -5.86 9.65
CA GLN A 98 4.85 -7.11 9.89
C GLN A 98 3.97 -8.20 10.52
N ASN A 99 3.00 -7.81 11.35
CA ASN A 99 2.11 -8.75 12.04
C ASN A 99 0.75 -8.92 11.34
N SER A 100 0.53 -8.26 10.20
CA SER A 100 -0.68 -8.41 9.39
C SER A 100 -0.62 -9.64 8.47
N LEU A 101 -1.80 -10.08 8.00
CA LEU A 101 -1.95 -11.13 6.98
C LEU A 101 -1.68 -10.62 5.56
N LEU A 102 -2.04 -9.36 5.31
CA LEU A 102 -2.00 -8.71 4.00
C LEU A 102 -1.94 -7.19 4.20
N HIS A 103 -1.27 -6.51 3.29
CA HIS A 103 -1.29 -5.06 3.16
C HIS A 103 -1.98 -4.64 1.87
N PHE A 104 -2.86 -3.64 1.92
CA PHE A 104 -3.43 -3.05 0.73
C PHE A 104 -3.52 -1.53 0.79
N GLY A 105 -3.54 -0.90 -0.38
CA GLY A 105 -3.62 0.54 -0.50
C GLY A 105 -3.01 1.05 -1.79
N THR A 106 -2.65 2.32 -1.79
CA THR A 106 -1.94 2.97 -2.91
C THR A 106 -0.44 2.79 -2.77
N ASP A 107 0.26 2.73 -3.90
CA ASP A 107 1.72 2.77 -3.99
C ASP A 107 2.29 3.89 -3.10
N SER A 108 2.86 3.47 -1.97
CA SER A 108 3.39 4.30 -0.91
C SER A 108 4.40 3.51 -0.07
N PHE A 109 5.03 4.19 0.90
CA PHE A 109 5.97 3.58 1.84
C PHE A 109 5.51 2.23 2.41
N SER A 110 4.24 2.11 2.80
CA SER A 110 3.71 0.91 3.46
C SER A 110 3.70 -0.31 2.54
N THR A 111 3.47 -0.12 1.23
CA THR A 111 3.56 -1.19 0.22
C THR A 111 4.97 -1.77 0.17
N HIS A 112 5.99 -0.91 0.16
CA HIS A 112 7.39 -1.35 0.12
C HIS A 112 7.86 -1.98 1.44
N VAL A 113 7.33 -1.52 2.58
CA VAL A 113 7.57 -2.17 3.88
C VAL A 113 6.95 -3.56 3.92
N ALA A 114 5.71 -3.69 3.43
CA ALA A 114 5.03 -4.98 3.33
C ALA A 114 5.83 -5.97 2.45
N SER A 115 6.38 -5.46 1.33
CA SER A 115 7.29 -6.20 0.44
C SER A 115 8.55 -6.69 1.17
N GLY A 116 9.21 -5.81 1.93
CA GLY A 116 10.38 -6.19 2.73
C GLY A 116 10.10 -7.24 3.81
N PHE A 117 8.86 -7.34 4.28
CA PHE A 117 8.41 -8.38 5.21
C PHE A 117 7.80 -9.61 4.53
N ASN A 118 7.89 -9.72 3.19
CA ASN A 118 7.27 -10.78 2.40
C ASN A 118 5.78 -10.99 2.75
N LYS A 119 5.01 -9.90 2.75
CA LYS A 119 3.56 -9.92 2.96
C LYS A 119 2.82 -10.04 1.65
N LYS A 120 1.59 -10.56 1.72
CA LYS A 120 0.61 -10.44 0.65
C LYS A 120 0.28 -8.97 0.43
N ILE A 121 0.21 -8.56 -0.83
CA ILE A 121 0.05 -7.15 -1.21
C ILE A 121 -1.06 -7.00 -2.25
N ILE A 122 -1.93 -6.01 -2.04
CA ILE A 122 -2.78 -5.46 -3.10
C ILE A 122 -2.46 -3.97 -3.22
N SER A 123 -1.81 -3.54 -4.29
CA SER A 123 -1.36 -2.14 -4.44
C SER A 123 -1.90 -1.50 -5.70
N LEU A 124 -2.45 -0.29 -5.54
CA LEU A 124 -2.93 0.55 -6.63
C LEU A 124 -1.82 1.49 -7.09
N TYR A 125 -1.50 1.44 -8.36
CA TYR A 125 -0.57 2.34 -9.03
C TYR A 125 -1.36 3.36 -9.83
N SER A 126 -0.98 4.64 -9.75
CA SER A 126 -1.55 5.68 -10.59
C SER A 126 -0.56 6.15 -11.63
N THR A 127 0.09 7.29 -11.42
CA THR A 127 0.90 8.02 -12.39
C THR A 127 2.30 7.46 -12.59
N LEU A 128 2.62 6.36 -11.91
CA LEU A 128 3.85 5.59 -12.06
C LEU A 128 3.51 4.20 -12.56
N TYR A 129 4.36 3.66 -13.44
CA TYR A 129 4.27 2.26 -13.87
C TYR A 129 4.68 1.34 -12.74
N LYS A 130 3.89 0.30 -12.49
CA LYS A 130 4.19 -0.71 -11.46
C LYS A 130 5.52 -1.44 -11.74
N GLU A 131 5.93 -1.55 -13.00
CA GLU A 131 7.21 -2.16 -13.40
C GLU A 131 8.42 -1.31 -12.96
N CYS A 132 8.22 -0.02 -12.71
CA CYS A 132 9.30 0.88 -12.29
C CYS A 132 9.44 0.98 -10.77
N CYS A 133 8.38 0.72 -10.01
CA CYS A 133 8.31 0.99 -8.58
C CYS A 133 7.41 -0.01 -7.82
N GLY A 134 7.34 -1.24 -8.31
CA GLY A 134 6.66 -2.35 -7.66
C GLY A 134 7.29 -2.71 -6.30
N PRO A 135 6.62 -3.57 -5.50
CA PRO A 135 7.32 -4.43 -4.55
C PRO A 135 8.50 -5.12 -5.23
N TYR A 136 9.71 -4.94 -4.68
CA TYR A 136 10.92 -5.59 -5.21
C TYR A 136 11.24 -6.92 -4.51
N TRP A 137 10.77 -7.07 -3.27
CA TRP A 137 10.97 -8.26 -2.45
C TRP A 137 9.64 -8.97 -2.19
N GLY A 138 9.74 -10.26 -1.87
CA GLY A 138 8.61 -11.14 -1.59
C GLY A 138 8.22 -12.02 -2.78
N ASP A 139 7.21 -12.85 -2.57
CA ASP A 139 6.69 -13.74 -3.60
C ASP A 139 5.73 -12.99 -4.55
N GLU A 140 6.06 -12.94 -5.84
CA GLU A 140 5.22 -12.30 -6.85
C GLU A 140 3.81 -12.89 -6.93
N SER A 141 3.63 -14.17 -6.58
CA SER A 141 2.32 -14.82 -6.55
C SER A 141 1.41 -14.32 -5.42
N ASP A 142 1.99 -13.69 -4.40
CA ASP A 142 1.28 -13.06 -3.29
C ASP A 142 1.03 -11.55 -3.52
N HIS A 143 1.41 -11.02 -4.70
CA HIS A 143 1.26 -9.60 -5.06
C HIS A 143 0.24 -9.39 -6.18
N VAL A 144 -0.78 -8.56 -5.91
CA VAL A 144 -1.73 -8.07 -6.90
C VAL A 144 -1.49 -6.58 -7.12
N LEU A 145 -0.92 -6.23 -8.27
CA LEU A 145 -0.57 -4.85 -8.62
C LEU A 145 -1.50 -4.34 -9.72
N LEU A 146 -2.39 -3.42 -9.35
CA LEU A 146 -3.40 -2.87 -10.23
C LEU A 146 -2.99 -1.49 -10.73
N GLU A 147 -3.25 -1.21 -11.99
CA GLU A 147 -2.97 0.08 -12.62
C GLU A 147 -4.05 0.41 -13.67
N PRO A 148 -4.24 1.69 -14.03
CA PRO A 148 -5.16 2.08 -15.10
C PRO A 148 -4.75 1.46 -16.43
N ASP A 149 -5.71 1.20 -17.32
CA ASP A 149 -5.41 0.73 -18.68
C ASP A 149 -4.46 1.71 -19.40
N ARG A 150 -3.25 1.25 -19.67
CA ARG A 150 -2.18 2.01 -20.35
C ARG A 150 -2.14 1.79 -21.86
N SER A 151 -3.05 0.98 -22.44
CA SER A 151 -3.07 0.69 -23.88
C SER A 151 -3.35 1.93 -24.74
N LYS A 152 -4.14 2.88 -24.22
CA LYS A 152 -4.56 4.10 -24.94
C LYS A 152 -3.89 5.37 -24.41
N SER A 153 -3.35 5.36 -23.19
CA SER A 153 -2.78 6.54 -22.55
C SER A 153 -1.59 6.20 -21.67
N LYS A 154 -0.51 6.97 -21.81
CA LYS A 154 0.67 6.89 -20.95
C LYS A 154 0.38 7.49 -19.57
N ALA A 155 1.16 7.08 -18.58
CA ALA A 155 1.15 7.71 -17.26
C ALA A 155 1.54 9.20 -17.35
N SER A 156 0.87 10.06 -16.58
CA SER A 156 1.12 11.51 -16.61
C SER A 156 2.36 11.95 -15.82
N PHE A 157 2.81 11.12 -14.86
CA PHE A 157 3.84 11.46 -13.89
C PHE A 157 3.56 12.74 -13.07
N SER A 158 2.31 13.19 -13.02
CA SER A 158 1.88 14.40 -12.33
C SER A 158 1.31 14.10 -10.96
N ASP A 159 1.51 15.00 -10.00
CA ASP A 159 0.82 14.96 -8.70
C ASP A 159 -0.69 15.25 -8.83
N ASN A 160 -1.09 15.87 -9.95
CA ASN A 160 -2.47 16.22 -10.24
C ASN A 160 -2.92 15.66 -11.60
N GLU A 161 -4.05 14.94 -11.61
CA GLU A 161 -4.70 14.41 -12.81
C GLU A 161 -6.20 14.75 -12.82
N TYR A 162 -6.71 15.14 -13.98
CA TYR A 162 -8.13 15.42 -14.23
C TYR A 162 -8.56 14.80 -15.57
N PRO A 163 -9.39 13.74 -15.58
CA PRO A 163 -9.84 12.96 -14.41
C PRO A 163 -8.68 12.16 -13.78
N LYS A 164 -8.82 11.75 -12.51
CA LYS A 164 -7.84 10.88 -11.85
C LYS A 164 -7.84 9.51 -12.53
N THR A 165 -6.73 9.09 -13.12
CA THR A 165 -6.68 7.79 -13.82
C THR A 165 -6.76 6.62 -12.85
N ILE A 166 -6.31 6.78 -11.60
CA ILE A 166 -6.43 5.75 -10.56
C ILE A 166 -7.87 5.30 -10.32
N ASN A 167 -8.85 6.18 -10.53
CA ASN A 167 -10.26 5.87 -10.36
C ASN A 167 -10.84 5.01 -11.49
N THR A 168 -10.10 4.75 -12.56
CA THR A 168 -10.53 3.83 -13.62
C THR A 168 -10.08 2.39 -13.36
N ILE A 169 -9.37 2.14 -12.25
CA ILE A 169 -9.05 0.79 -11.79
C ILE A 169 -10.35 0.19 -11.22
N LEU A 170 -10.85 -0.84 -11.93
CA LEU A 170 -12.01 -1.64 -11.58
C LEU A 170 -11.60 -2.91 -10.82
#